data_AF-A0A939JNX4-F1
#
_entry.id   AF-A0A939JNX4-F1
#
_cell.length_a   1.000
_cell.length_b   1.000
_cell.length_c   1.000
_cell.angle_alpha   90.00
_cell.angle_beta   90.00
_cell.angle_gamma   90.00
#
_symmetry.space_group_name_H-M   'P 1'
#
loop_
_entity.id
_entity.type
_entity.pdbx_description
1 polymer ?
#
loop_
_entity_poly.entity_id
_entity_poly.type
_entity_poly.pdbx_seq_one_letter_code
_entity_poly.pdbx_strand_id
1 'polypeptide(L)'
;RSRGLGALKYGATHSDLFSAIGSFSGGTDIRPADAQRIVDDSMWVYGASFATTGLLDGTYRVTGGTAYRMSTVFGPPSDWAAFNPVQVAGSAASYRAYDGRLALYAGTGETDVYGWNQALHQPLLDRGVTHRYCT
;
A
#
# COMPACT_ATOMS: atom_id res chain seq x y z
N ARG A 1 2.15 -3.26 8.47
CA ARG A 1 1.55 -3.55 7.14
C ARG A 1 1.77 -2.43 6.10
N SER A 2 2.26 -1.24 6.49
CA SER A 2 2.47 -0.07 5.60
C SER A 2 3.75 -0.06 4.75
N ARG A 3 4.78 -0.86 5.08
CA ARG A 3 6.10 -0.78 4.41
C ARG A 3 6.10 -1.29 2.96
N GLY A 4 5.30 -2.32 2.65
CA GLY A 4 5.20 -2.84 1.28
C GLY A 4 4.49 -1.89 0.31
N LEU A 5 3.45 -1.17 0.78
CA LEU A 5 2.76 -0.13 -0.01
C LEU A 5 3.74 0.97 -0.43
N GLY A 6 4.58 1.44 0.50
CA GLY A 6 5.60 2.45 0.23
C GLY A 6 6.59 1.97 -0.83
N ALA A 7 7.20 0.80 -0.65
CA ALA A 7 8.16 0.26 -1.61
C ALA A 7 7.59 0.14 -3.04
N LEU A 8 6.36 -0.36 -3.15
CA LEU A 8 5.65 -0.49 -4.43
C LEU A 8 5.37 0.87 -5.07
N LYS A 9 4.84 1.84 -4.31
CA LYS A 9 4.60 3.21 -4.79
C LYS A 9 5.88 3.90 -5.26
N TYR A 10 6.92 3.91 -4.43
CA TYR A 10 8.18 4.60 -4.76
C TYR A 10 8.87 3.97 -5.95
N GLY A 11 8.91 2.63 -6.03
CA GLY A 11 9.49 1.95 -7.16
C GLY A 11 8.70 2.16 -8.46
N ALA A 12 7.37 2.17 -8.41
CA ALA A 12 6.56 2.53 -9.59
C ALA A 12 6.82 3.97 -10.09
N THR A 13 7.04 4.91 -9.16
CA THR A 13 7.23 6.33 -9.49
C THR A 13 8.67 6.63 -9.94
N HIS A 14 9.64 5.93 -9.38
CA HIS A 14 11.08 6.19 -9.55
C HIS A 14 11.81 4.94 -10.03
N SER A 15 11.38 4.38 -11.15
CA SER A 15 12.00 3.18 -11.73
C SER A 15 13.45 3.38 -12.16
N ASP A 16 13.88 4.64 -12.30
CA ASP A 16 15.24 5.06 -12.56
C ASP A 16 16.16 4.95 -11.34
N LEU A 17 15.61 4.97 -10.11
CA LEU A 17 16.40 4.98 -8.88
C LEU A 17 16.60 3.58 -8.28
N PHE A 18 15.66 2.66 -8.51
CA PHE A 18 15.68 1.33 -7.89
C PHE A 18 15.92 0.25 -8.93
N SER A 19 16.84 -0.68 -8.63
CA SER A 19 17.14 -1.82 -9.51
C SER A 19 16.23 -3.03 -9.30
N ALA A 20 15.53 -3.09 -8.16
CA ALA A 20 14.60 -4.17 -7.77
C ALA A 20 13.58 -3.68 -6.71
N ILE A 21 12.45 -4.37 -6.58
CA ILE A 21 11.42 -4.10 -5.55
C ILE A 21 11.02 -5.39 -4.85
N GLY A 22 10.85 -5.34 -3.53
CA GLY A 22 10.24 -6.41 -2.73
C GLY A 22 9.13 -5.88 -1.82
N SER A 23 8.02 -6.61 -1.73
CA SER A 23 6.95 -6.36 -0.75
C SER A 23 6.73 -7.62 0.08
N PHE A 24 6.84 -7.48 1.41
CA PHE A 24 6.64 -8.57 2.38
C PHE A 24 5.46 -8.22 3.28
N SER A 25 4.39 -9.00 3.19
CA SER A 25 3.12 -8.79 3.91
C SER A 25 2.63 -7.34 3.80
N GLY A 26 2.79 -6.76 2.61
CA GLY A 26 2.48 -5.37 2.32
C GLY A 26 1.01 -5.18 1.98
N GLY A 27 0.43 -4.05 2.40
CA GLY A 27 -0.81 -3.55 1.79
C GLY A 27 -0.55 -3.18 0.34
N THR A 28 -1.34 -3.71 -0.58
CA THR A 28 -1.20 -3.51 -2.04
C THR A 28 -2.43 -2.86 -2.67
N ASP A 29 -3.56 -2.80 -1.95
CA ASP A 29 -4.75 -2.03 -2.32
C ASP A 29 -5.21 -1.18 -1.12
N ILE A 30 -5.47 0.10 -1.36
CA ILE A 30 -5.92 1.07 -0.33
C ILE A 30 -7.44 1.28 -0.32
N ARG A 31 -8.16 0.72 -1.30
CA ARG A 31 -9.61 0.92 -1.46
C ARG A 31 -10.48 0.02 -0.57
N PRO A 32 -10.13 -1.25 -0.29
CA PRO A 32 -10.92 -2.10 0.58
C PRO A 32 -11.18 -1.46 1.96
N ALA A 33 -12.39 -1.64 2.51
CA ALA A 33 -12.83 -0.96 3.73
C ALA A 33 -12.00 -1.36 4.97
N ASP A 34 -11.52 -2.60 5.00
CA ASP A 34 -10.57 -3.13 5.97
C ASP A 34 -9.18 -2.48 5.85
N ALA A 35 -8.66 -2.28 4.63
CA ALA A 35 -7.42 -1.55 4.39
C ALA A 35 -7.51 -0.10 4.86
N GLN A 36 -8.63 0.57 4.57
CA GLN A 36 -8.88 1.94 5.04
C GLN A 36 -8.99 2.00 6.56
N ARG A 37 -9.62 1.01 7.20
CA ARG A 37 -9.75 0.94 8.66
C ARG A 37 -8.40 0.81 9.36
N ILE A 38 -7.45 0.06 8.80
CA ILE A 38 -6.09 -0.01 9.36
C ILE A 38 -5.40 1.36 9.35
N VAL A 39 -5.56 2.13 8.28
CA VAL A 39 -5.02 3.49 8.19
C VAL A 39 -5.76 4.41 9.17
N ASP A 40 -7.09 4.29 9.25
CA ASP A 40 -7.96 5.03 10.15
C ASP A 40 -7.56 4.84 11.63
N ASP A 41 -7.47 3.58 12.06
CA ASP A 41 -7.05 3.17 13.39
C ASP A 41 -5.61 3.62 13.66
N SER A 42 -4.72 3.51 12.67
CA SER A 42 -3.34 3.98 12.81
C SER A 42 -3.26 5.49 13.04
N MET A 43 -4.08 6.28 12.33
CA MET A 43 -4.09 7.74 12.47
C MET A 43 -4.80 8.22 13.73
N TRP A 44 -5.79 7.47 14.22
CA TRP A 44 -6.52 7.79 15.44
C TRP A 44 -5.79 7.33 16.70
N VAL A 45 -5.32 6.08 16.74
CA VAL A 45 -4.72 5.46 17.91
C VAL A 45 -3.23 5.78 18.02
N TYR A 46 -2.51 5.73 16.90
CA TYR A 46 -1.04 5.84 16.85
C TYR A 46 -0.53 7.13 16.18
N GLY A 47 -1.42 8.05 15.78
CA GLY A 47 -1.03 9.35 15.21
C GLY A 47 -0.12 10.09 16.19
N ALA A 48 1.16 10.25 15.82
CA ALA A 48 2.27 10.96 16.47
C ALA A 48 2.42 10.86 18.02
N SER A 49 1.58 10.11 18.73
CA SER A 49 1.54 10.01 20.18
C SER A 49 2.37 8.82 20.62
N PHE A 50 3.62 9.08 21.00
CA PHE A 50 4.42 8.11 21.73
C PHE A 50 3.94 8.08 23.19
N ALA A 51 3.63 6.88 23.70
CA ALA A 51 3.33 6.62 25.12
C ALA A 51 2.24 7.52 25.74
N THR A 52 0.98 7.39 25.26
CA THR A 52 -0.25 8.05 25.77
C THR A 52 -0.21 9.58 25.92
N THR A 53 0.89 10.21 25.56
CA THR A 53 1.10 11.66 25.62
C THR A 53 0.45 12.28 24.39
N GLY A 54 -0.47 13.24 24.60
CA GLY A 54 -1.25 13.85 23.52
C GLY A 54 -2.48 13.05 23.07
N LEU A 55 -2.93 12.05 23.84
CA LEU A 55 -4.12 11.23 23.51
C LEU A 55 -5.40 12.07 23.32
N LEU A 56 -5.51 13.24 23.96
CA LEU A 56 -6.65 14.15 23.83
C LEU A 56 -6.30 15.44 23.10
N ASP A 57 -5.07 15.55 22.58
CA ASP A 57 -4.59 16.75 21.91
C ASP A 57 -4.76 16.58 20.38
N GLY A 58 -5.62 17.42 19.81
CA GLY A 58 -5.91 17.45 18.38
C GLY A 58 -4.72 17.85 17.49
N THR A 59 -3.62 18.33 18.08
CA THR A 59 -2.38 18.66 17.38
C THR A 59 -1.64 17.39 16.93
N TYR A 60 -1.74 16.30 17.69
CA TYR A 60 -1.05 15.05 17.40
C TYR A 60 -1.94 14.03 16.69
N ARG A 61 -3.23 14.34 16.51
CA ARG A 61 -4.24 13.43 15.96
C ARG A 61 -4.93 14.02 14.74
N VAL A 62 -5.15 13.17 13.73
CA VAL A 62 -6.01 13.54 12.61
C VAL A 62 -7.46 13.28 13.01
N THR A 63 -8.12 14.30 13.56
CA THR A 63 -9.48 14.24 14.08
C THR A 63 -10.51 14.48 12.97
N GLY A 64 -10.92 13.41 12.29
CA GLY A 64 -12.00 13.41 11.30
C GLY A 64 -12.42 11.98 10.96
N GLY A 65 -13.45 11.78 10.14
CA GLY A 65 -13.87 10.44 9.73
C GLY A 65 -12.85 9.73 8.83
N THR A 66 -13.05 8.44 8.56
CA THR A 66 -12.16 7.62 7.71
C THR A 66 -11.86 8.29 6.36
N ALA A 67 -12.86 8.89 5.70
CA ALA A 67 -12.65 9.60 4.43
C ALA A 67 -11.73 10.82 4.55
N TYR A 68 -11.82 11.58 5.65
CA TYR A 68 -10.95 12.72 5.92
C TYR A 68 -9.50 12.26 6.20
N ARG A 69 -9.33 11.21 7.00
CA ARG A 69 -8.00 10.66 7.30
C ARG A 69 -7.33 10.04 6.08
N MET A 70 -8.06 9.28 5.29
CA MET A 70 -7.57 8.73 4.03
C MET A 70 -7.15 9.84 3.06
N SER A 71 -7.94 10.91 2.94
CA SER A 71 -7.58 12.04 2.08
C SER A 71 -6.43 12.89 2.63
N THR A 72 -6.24 12.93 3.94
CA THR A 72 -5.07 13.56 4.58
C THR A 72 -3.78 12.80 4.25
N VAL A 73 -3.83 11.47 4.16
CA VAL A 73 -2.64 10.63 3.88
C VAL A 73 -2.36 10.49 2.38
N PHE A 74 -3.39 10.31 1.57
CA PHE A 74 -3.25 9.95 0.14
C PHE A 74 -3.72 11.03 -0.83
N GLY A 75 -4.22 12.17 -0.34
CA GLY A 75 -4.87 13.17 -1.17
C GLY A 75 -6.30 12.79 -1.57
N PRO A 76 -6.95 13.57 -2.46
CA PRO A 76 -8.33 13.30 -2.86
C PRO A 76 -8.46 11.92 -3.54
N PRO A 77 -9.61 11.23 -3.40
CA PRO A 77 -9.83 9.92 -4.01
C PRO A 77 -9.60 9.83 -5.52
N SER A 78 -9.72 10.97 -6.23
CA SER A 78 -9.41 11.09 -7.65
C SER A 78 -7.96 10.67 -7.98
N ASP A 79 -7.04 10.84 -7.04
CA ASP A 79 -5.60 10.68 -7.27
C ASP A 79 -5.10 9.32 -6.78
N TRP A 80 -5.94 8.57 -6.07
CA TRP A 80 -5.57 7.29 -5.43
C TRP A 80 -5.07 6.24 -6.42
N ALA A 81 -5.55 6.29 -7.67
CA ALA A 81 -5.11 5.36 -8.71
C ALA A 81 -3.60 5.40 -8.96
N ALA A 82 -2.97 6.57 -8.82
CA ALA A 82 -1.52 6.73 -8.97
C ALA A 82 -0.73 6.17 -7.76
N PHE A 83 -1.38 6.00 -6.62
CA PHE A 83 -0.75 5.56 -5.37
C PHE A 83 -1.06 4.10 -5.01
N ASN A 84 -2.01 3.48 -5.70
CA ASN A 84 -2.50 2.15 -5.43
C ASN A 84 -1.77 1.10 -6.29
N PRO A 85 -0.92 0.23 -5.71
CA PRO A 85 -0.15 -0.75 -6.47
C PRO A 85 -0.99 -1.62 -7.41
N VAL A 86 -2.19 -2.05 -7.01
CA VAL A 86 -3.09 -2.84 -7.86
C VAL A 86 -3.49 -2.07 -9.12
N GLN A 87 -3.81 -0.78 -8.98
CA GLN A 87 -4.20 0.06 -10.12
C GLN A 87 -2.99 0.43 -10.99
N VAL A 88 -1.85 0.70 -10.38
CA VAL A 88 -0.58 0.96 -11.07
C VAL A 88 -0.14 -0.25 -11.90
N ALA A 89 -0.25 -1.47 -11.36
CA ALA A 89 0.06 -2.70 -12.09
C ALA A 89 -0.84 -2.88 -13.32
N GLY A 90 -2.09 -2.41 -13.26
CA GLY A 90 -3.02 -2.36 -14.39
C GLY A 90 -2.80 -1.20 -15.36
N SER A 91 -1.80 -0.34 -15.19
CA SER A 91 -1.53 0.82 -16.04
C SER A 91 -0.36 0.60 -17.00
N ALA A 92 -0.12 1.49 -17.96
CA ALA A 92 1.05 1.41 -18.84
C ALA A 92 2.38 1.56 -18.07
N ALA A 93 2.34 2.19 -16.88
CA ALA A 93 3.42 2.23 -15.90
C ALA A 93 3.50 0.94 -15.06
N SER A 94 2.97 -0.18 -15.58
CA SER A 94 3.06 -1.49 -14.95
C SER A 94 4.53 -1.80 -14.67
N TYR A 95 4.81 -2.40 -13.52
CA TYR A 95 6.13 -2.75 -12.96
C TYR A 95 7.10 -3.54 -13.89
N ARG A 96 6.89 -3.57 -15.20
CA ARG A 96 7.77 -4.02 -16.28
C ARG A 96 9.20 -3.54 -16.16
N ALA A 97 9.45 -2.34 -15.64
CA ALA A 97 10.81 -1.90 -15.35
C ALA A 97 11.57 -2.88 -14.41
N TYR A 98 10.82 -3.67 -13.64
CA TYR A 98 11.28 -4.68 -12.71
C TYR A 98 10.99 -6.11 -13.16
N ASP A 99 10.80 -6.35 -14.46
CA ASP A 99 10.65 -7.70 -14.99
C ASP A 99 11.82 -8.60 -14.52
N GLY A 100 11.48 -9.73 -13.91
CA GLY A 100 12.42 -10.66 -13.26
C GLY A 100 13.03 -10.17 -11.94
N ARG A 101 12.72 -8.95 -11.51
CA ARG A 101 13.34 -8.23 -10.37
C ARG A 101 12.32 -7.71 -9.35
N LEU A 102 11.08 -8.17 -9.42
CA LEU A 102 10.03 -7.90 -8.46
C LEU A 102 9.74 -9.15 -7.61
N ALA A 103 9.54 -8.97 -6.31
CA ALA A 103 9.15 -10.04 -5.39
C ALA A 103 7.95 -9.62 -4.52
N LEU A 104 6.96 -10.50 -4.44
CA LEU A 104 5.78 -10.40 -3.58
C LEU A 104 5.75 -11.59 -2.63
N TYR A 105 5.73 -11.31 -1.33
CA TYR A 105 5.61 -12.33 -0.28
C TYR A 105 4.42 -12.01 0.61
N ALA A 106 3.52 -12.96 0.82
CA ALA A 106 2.41 -12.83 1.76
C ALA A 106 2.07 -14.17 2.40
N GLY A 107 2.36 -14.34 3.69
CA GLY A 107 1.98 -15.54 4.42
C GLY A 107 0.47 -15.75 4.46
N THR A 108 0.03 -17.00 4.56
CA THR A 108 -1.39 -17.40 4.61
C THR A 108 -2.07 -17.24 5.97
N GLY A 109 -1.33 -16.84 7.01
CA GLY A 109 -1.86 -16.65 8.37
C GLY A 109 -2.76 -15.42 8.54
N GLU A 110 -2.72 -14.47 7.60
CA GLU A 110 -3.55 -13.26 7.58
C GLU A 110 -4.30 -13.20 6.23
N THR A 111 -5.60 -13.51 6.25
CA THR A 111 -6.42 -13.68 5.03
C THR A 111 -6.59 -12.40 4.24
N ASP A 112 -6.62 -11.25 4.91
CA ASP A 112 -6.69 -9.91 4.32
C ASP A 112 -5.39 -9.56 3.56
N VAL A 113 -4.24 -9.77 4.17
CA VAL A 113 -2.92 -9.54 3.54
C VAL A 113 -2.69 -10.47 2.36
N TYR A 114 -3.06 -11.75 2.49
CA TYR A 114 -3.05 -12.69 1.38
C TYR A 114 -3.92 -12.20 0.22
N GLY A 115 -5.18 -11.82 0.52
CA GLY A 115 -6.12 -11.32 -0.49
C GLY A 115 -5.62 -10.08 -1.23
N TRP A 116 -5.01 -9.12 -0.53
CA TRP A 116 -4.43 -7.94 -1.17
C TRP A 116 -3.24 -8.31 -2.08
N ASN A 117 -2.33 -9.17 -1.63
CA ASN A 117 -1.18 -9.55 -2.45
C ASN A 117 -1.60 -10.38 -3.67
N GLN A 118 -2.63 -11.22 -3.54
CA GLN A 118 -3.26 -11.89 -4.68
C GLN A 118 -3.88 -10.90 -5.67
N ALA A 119 -4.55 -9.84 -5.18
CA ALA A 119 -5.13 -8.79 -6.01
C ALA A 119 -4.09 -7.98 -6.80
N LEU A 120 -2.83 -7.92 -6.34
CA LEU A 120 -1.70 -7.34 -7.09
C LEU A 120 -1.04 -8.35 -8.03
N HIS A 121 -0.94 -9.62 -7.61
CA HIS A 121 -0.37 -10.69 -8.41
C HIS A 121 -1.07 -10.83 -9.76
N GLN A 122 -2.41 -10.79 -9.77
CA GLN A 122 -3.18 -11.01 -11.00
C GLN A 122 -2.92 -9.95 -12.09
N PRO A 123 -3.02 -8.63 -11.83
CA PRO A 123 -2.67 -7.61 -12.83
C PRO A 123 -1.22 -7.69 -13.34
N LEU A 124 -0.27 -8.15 -12.52
CA LEU A 124 1.11 -8.36 -12.94
C LEU A 124 1.22 -9.51 -13.95
N LEU A 125 0.51 -10.63 -13.70
CA LEU A 125 0.42 -11.74 -14.64
C LEU A 125 -0.23 -11.32 -15.96
N ASP A 126 -1.36 -10.62 -15.89
CA ASP A 126 -2.10 -10.15 -17.08
C ASP A 126 -1.25 -9.22 -17.96
N ARG A 127 -0.24 -8.58 -17.38
CA ARG A 127 0.70 -7.68 -18.08
C ARG A 127 2.02 -8.32 -18.47
N GLY A 128 2.20 -9.61 -18.16
CA GLY A 128 3.41 -10.38 -18.45
C GLY A 128 4.62 -9.92 -17.66
N VAL A 129 4.44 -9.41 -16.44
CA VAL A 129 5.57 -9.03 -15.57
C VAL A 129 6.04 -10.27 -14.82
N THR A 130 7.23 -10.76 -15.15
CA THR A 130 7.89 -11.85 -14.43
C THR A 130 8.25 -11.39 -13.03
N HIS A 131 7.81 -12.12 -12.01
CA HIS A 131 8.08 -11.79 -10.62
C HIS A 131 8.04 -13.04 -9.75
N ARG A 132 8.68 -12.96 -8.57
CA ARG A 132 8.56 -14.02 -7.56
C ARG A 132 7.30 -13.76 -6.73
N TYR A 133 6.44 -14.76 -6.62
CA TYR A 133 5.28 -14.73 -5.73
C TYR A 133 5.35 -15.92 -4.77
N CYS A 134 5.36 -15.63 -3.48
CA CYS A 134 5.48 -16.63 -2.41
C CYS A 134 4.37 -16.43 -1.38
N THR A 135 3.74 -17.53 -0.98
CA THR A 135 2.62 -17.55 -0.01
C THR A 135 2.86 -18.56 1.10
#